data_AF-A0A0P1EVU6-F1
#
_entry.id   AF-A0A0P1EVU6-F1
#
_cell.length_a   1.000
_cell.length_b   1.000
_cell.length_c   1.000
_cell.angle_alpha   90.00
_cell.angle_beta   90.00
_cell.angle_gamma   90.00
#
_symmetry.space_group_name_H-M   'P 1'
#
loop_
_entity.id
_entity.type
_entity.pdbx_description
1 polymer ?
#
loop_
_entity_poly.entity_id
_entity_poly.type
_entity_poly.pdbx_seq_one_letter_code
_entity_poly.pdbx_strand_id
1 'polypeptide(L)'
;MPIKEPITMLPIKTAASGFYKGFTKDVTVTAKILVGALIIWAIAFPDQAASVLGSINGFILASFSYWYVYAMAFFVVLCFLLALWPSAGRMRLGLETDRPEFSNFSWFSMMFGAGIGIGMLTFATAEPMYHWASNPSTIMGQTEGSTAGNVRSAYVWSFTHWGLAAWASYAIVGLALGFFSYRRGLPLTIRSALTPIFGAKLSGPIGHTVDVVAVVATVLGVAQTLGFGVEQFVSGLVRIGFGDWLQVTAADGSVSSSTTGIVVALVVIMGASTLSALSGVGKGIKWLSNINMGLSFFILAFFLAFGSTFFGLQALFVGIWDYLASIPGNILTVWSADGTEQGDALADWQGGWTIFYWAWWIAFAPFVGVFLARISKGRTIREYVLGR
;
A
#
# COMPACT_ATOMS: atom_id res chain seq x y z
N MET A 1 9.49 5.83 -38.65
CA MET A 1 8.80 4.53 -38.44
C MET A 1 7.30 4.78 -38.45
N PRO A 2 6.49 4.02 -39.20
CA PRO A 2 5.04 4.12 -39.11
C PRO A 2 4.59 3.75 -37.69
N ILE A 3 3.67 4.53 -37.13
CA ILE A 3 3.06 4.24 -35.82
C ILE A 3 2.26 2.95 -35.99
N LYS A 4 2.71 1.85 -35.37
CA LYS A 4 1.96 0.59 -35.37
C LYS A 4 0.58 0.84 -34.74
N GLU A 5 -0.46 0.28 -35.35
CA GLU A 5 -1.82 0.41 -34.80
C GLU A 5 -1.85 -0.10 -33.35
N PRO A 6 -2.53 0.62 -32.44
CA PRO A 6 -2.61 0.22 -31.06
C PRO A 6 -3.41 -1.08 -30.93
N ILE A 7 -2.93 -2.00 -30.08
CA ILE A 7 -3.64 -3.23 -29.77
C ILE A 7 -4.91 -2.89 -29.00
N THR A 8 -6.06 -3.31 -29.54
CA THR A 8 -7.40 -3.14 -28.96
C THR A 8 -8.05 -4.48 -28.60
N MET A 9 -7.44 -5.60 -28.99
CA MET A 9 -7.91 -6.94 -28.71
C MET A 9 -6.79 -7.76 -28.08
N LEU A 10 -7.05 -8.29 -26.89
CA LEU A 10 -6.15 -9.20 -26.19
C LEU A 10 -6.93 -10.45 -25.78
N PRO A 11 -6.98 -11.50 -26.63
CA PRO A 11 -7.71 -12.72 -26.31
C PRO A 11 -7.05 -13.40 -25.11
N ILE A 12 -7.80 -13.61 -24.03
CA ILE A 12 -7.34 -14.32 -22.83
C ILE A 12 -8.22 -15.55 -22.66
N LYS A 13 -7.61 -16.74 -22.61
CA LYS A 13 -8.35 -17.99 -22.44
C LYS A 13 -8.87 -18.08 -21.00
N THR A 14 -10.19 -18.19 -20.86
CA THR A 14 -10.87 -18.43 -19.58
C THR A 14 -11.59 -19.76 -19.62
N ALA A 15 -11.85 -20.36 -18.45
CA ALA A 15 -12.62 -21.59 -18.39
C ALA A 15 -14.11 -21.30 -18.70
N ALA A 16 -14.70 -22.10 -19.59
CA ALA A 16 -16.11 -21.96 -19.97
C ALA A 16 -17.09 -22.50 -18.92
N SER A 17 -16.65 -23.44 -18.07
CA SER A 17 -17.50 -24.16 -17.10
C SER A 17 -16.72 -24.64 -15.88
N GLY A 18 -17.45 -25.14 -14.88
CA GLY A 18 -16.90 -25.69 -13.63
C GLY A 18 -16.49 -24.62 -12.61
N PHE A 19 -15.75 -25.04 -11.59
CA PHE A 19 -15.31 -24.18 -10.47
C PHE A 19 -14.54 -22.94 -10.90
N TYR A 20 -13.80 -23.02 -12.01
CA TYR A 20 -12.99 -21.92 -12.54
C TYR A 20 -13.69 -21.12 -13.64
N LYS A 21 -15.00 -21.26 -13.83
CA LYS A 21 -15.75 -20.55 -14.89
C LYS A 21 -15.48 -19.04 -14.84
N GLY A 22 -15.06 -18.46 -15.96
CA GLY A 22 -14.71 -17.04 -16.08
C GLY A 22 -13.28 -16.67 -15.66
N PHE A 23 -12.51 -17.62 -15.12
CA PHE A 23 -11.11 -17.42 -14.71
C PHE A 23 -10.12 -18.11 -15.66
N THR A 24 -8.92 -17.55 -15.78
CA THR A 24 -7.79 -18.20 -16.46
C THR A 24 -7.17 -19.25 -15.55
N LYS A 25 -7.33 -20.53 -15.90
CA LYS A 25 -6.81 -21.66 -15.09
C LYS A 25 -5.30 -21.55 -14.87
N ASP A 26 -4.54 -21.17 -15.89
CA ASP A 26 -3.08 -21.04 -15.80
C ASP A 26 -2.63 -20.01 -14.76
N VAL A 27 -3.41 -18.95 -14.56
CA VAL A 27 -3.13 -17.93 -13.53
C VAL A 27 -3.63 -18.42 -12.18
N THR A 28 -4.91 -18.80 -12.10
CA THR A 28 -5.55 -19.11 -10.81
C THR A 28 -4.96 -20.34 -10.13
N VAL A 29 -4.64 -21.40 -10.88
CA VAL A 29 -4.07 -22.62 -10.31
C VAL A 29 -2.62 -22.40 -9.92
N THR A 30 -1.81 -21.80 -10.80
CA THR A 30 -0.40 -21.51 -10.51
C THR A 30 -0.25 -20.60 -9.29
N ALA A 31 -1.00 -19.50 -9.22
CA ALA A 31 -0.95 -18.60 -8.07
C ALA A 31 -1.34 -19.31 -6.76
N LYS A 32 -2.37 -20.15 -6.77
CA LYS A 32 -2.77 -20.96 -5.60
C LYS A 32 -1.68 -21.94 -5.16
N ILE A 33 -1.03 -22.61 -6.11
CA ILE A 33 0.06 -23.54 -5.82
C ILE A 33 1.24 -22.79 -5.21
N LEU A 34 1.64 -21.65 -5.78
CA LEU A 34 2.77 -20.86 -5.26
C LEU A 34 2.50 -20.33 -3.85
N VAL A 35 1.34 -19.71 -3.64
CA VAL A 35 0.95 -19.20 -2.31
C VAL A 35 0.79 -20.35 -1.32
N GLY A 36 0.13 -21.45 -1.72
CA GLY A 36 -0.06 -22.62 -0.87
C GLY A 36 1.26 -23.29 -0.47
N ALA A 37 2.19 -23.44 -1.41
CA ALA A 37 3.51 -23.98 -1.13
C ALA A 37 4.31 -23.11 -0.15
N LEU A 38 4.25 -21.78 -0.33
CA LEU A 38 4.89 -20.83 0.59
C LEU A 38 4.31 -20.94 2.00
N ILE A 39 2.99 -21.02 2.14
CA ILE A 39 2.29 -21.20 3.42
C ILE A 39 2.69 -22.53 4.08
N ILE A 40 2.65 -23.63 3.33
CA ILE A 40 3.01 -24.96 3.84
C ILE A 40 4.46 -24.97 4.33
N TRP A 41 5.38 -24.38 3.57
CA TRP A 41 6.78 -24.28 3.97
C TRP A 41 6.96 -23.47 5.26
N ALA A 42 6.32 -22.30 5.36
CA ALA A 42 6.42 -21.44 6.54
C ALA A 42 5.82 -22.09 7.80
N ILE A 43 4.76 -22.90 7.66
CA ILE A 43 4.16 -23.63 8.78
C ILE A 43 5.00 -24.84 9.18
N ALA A 44 5.53 -25.58 8.19
CA ALA A 44 6.30 -26.79 8.45
C ALA A 44 7.68 -26.50 9.05
N PHE A 45 8.31 -25.37 8.67
CA PHE A 45 9.67 -25.00 9.08
C PHE A 45 9.76 -23.51 9.45
N PRO A 46 9.11 -23.05 10.54
CA PRO A 46 8.96 -21.63 10.85
C PRO A 46 10.28 -20.90 11.08
N ASP A 47 11.20 -21.46 11.88
CA ASP A 47 12.49 -20.81 12.18
C ASP A 47 13.36 -20.68 10.93
N GLN A 48 13.39 -21.75 10.11
CA GLN A 48 14.10 -21.74 8.85
C GLN A 48 13.49 -20.74 7.86
N ALA A 49 12.16 -20.71 7.75
CA ALA A 49 11.47 -19.78 6.88
C ALA A 49 11.72 -18.32 7.29
N ALA A 50 11.66 -18.02 8.60
CA ALA A 50 11.98 -16.70 9.14
C ALA A 50 13.42 -16.29 8.82
N SER A 51 14.39 -17.19 9.02
CA SER A 51 15.80 -16.94 8.71
C SER A 51 16.04 -16.70 7.21
N VAL A 52 15.47 -17.54 6.34
CA VAL A 52 15.64 -17.43 4.88
C VAL A 52 14.95 -16.17 4.35
N LEU A 53 13.69 -15.94 4.71
CA LEU A 53 12.95 -14.76 4.28
C LEU A 53 13.57 -13.47 4.84
N GLY A 54 14.06 -13.49 6.07
CA GLY A 54 14.79 -12.39 6.69
C GLY A 54 16.09 -12.07 5.94
N SER A 55 16.85 -13.09 5.55
CA SER A 55 18.08 -12.93 4.76
C SER A 55 17.79 -12.35 3.37
N ILE A 56 16.76 -12.84 2.69
CA ILE A 56 16.32 -12.32 1.39
C ILE A 56 15.86 -10.86 1.54
N ASN A 57 15.09 -10.55 2.58
CA ASN A 57 14.63 -9.20 2.87
C ASN A 57 15.82 -8.25 3.08
N GLY A 58 16.75 -8.61 3.98
CA GLY A 58 17.96 -7.81 4.23
C GLY A 58 18.79 -7.58 2.96
N PHE A 59 18.97 -8.62 2.14
CA PHE A 59 19.64 -8.48 0.84
C PHE A 59 18.92 -7.50 -0.09
N ILE A 60 17.59 -7.60 -0.21
CA ILE A 60 16.79 -6.72 -1.07
C ILE A 60 16.86 -5.27 -0.58
N LEU A 61 16.66 -5.04 0.72
CA LEU A 61 16.70 -3.70 1.30
C LEU A 61 18.08 -3.06 1.12
N ALA A 62 19.17 -3.80 1.34
CA ALA A 62 20.52 -3.29 1.17
C ALA A 62 20.89 -3.07 -0.31
N SER A 63 20.52 -3.99 -1.20
CA SER A 63 20.99 -3.98 -2.60
C SER A 63 20.11 -3.19 -3.55
N PHE A 64 18.83 -2.95 -3.21
CA PHE A 64 17.86 -2.27 -4.06
C PHE A 64 17.31 -0.98 -3.44
N SER A 65 17.92 -0.46 -2.36
CA SER A 65 17.52 0.80 -1.72
C SER A 65 17.41 1.95 -2.73
N TYR A 66 18.44 2.15 -3.56
CA TYR A 66 18.44 3.16 -4.62
C TYR A 66 17.30 2.94 -5.63
N TRP A 67 17.00 1.69 -5.99
CA TRP A 67 15.95 1.38 -6.95
C TRP A 67 14.58 1.79 -6.40
N TYR A 68 14.29 1.47 -5.14
CA TYR A 68 13.04 1.86 -4.50
C TYR A 68 12.87 3.37 -4.42
N VAL A 69 13.90 4.09 -3.95
CA VAL A 69 13.86 5.56 -3.84
C VAL A 69 13.62 6.20 -5.21
N TYR A 70 14.44 5.84 -6.21
CA TYR A 70 14.31 6.43 -7.54
C TYR A 70 13.04 6.01 -8.28
N ALA A 71 12.53 4.78 -8.07
CA ALA A 71 11.25 4.36 -8.62
C ALA A 71 10.10 5.20 -8.06
N MET A 72 10.06 5.41 -6.74
CA MET A 72 9.01 6.22 -6.11
C MET A 72 9.12 7.69 -6.49
N ALA A 73 10.33 8.24 -6.58
CA ALA A 73 10.55 9.59 -7.10
C ALA A 73 10.07 9.72 -8.55
N PHE A 74 10.42 8.76 -9.41
CA PHE A 74 9.96 8.70 -10.79
C PHE A 74 8.44 8.67 -10.87
N PHE A 75 7.77 7.92 -9.99
CA PHE A 75 6.32 7.88 -9.95
C PHE A 75 5.69 9.23 -9.62
N VAL A 76 6.21 9.92 -8.61
CA VAL A 76 5.75 11.27 -8.25
C VAL A 76 5.93 12.23 -9.42
N VAL A 77 7.13 12.27 -9.99
CA VAL A 77 7.47 13.16 -11.10
C VAL A 77 6.59 12.86 -12.32
N LEU A 78 6.41 11.58 -12.68
CA LEU A 78 5.61 11.19 -13.84
C LEU A 78 4.14 11.59 -13.68
N CYS A 79 3.54 11.41 -12.49
CA CYS A 79 2.20 11.88 -12.19
C CYS A 79 2.05 13.38 -12.46
N PHE A 80 2.93 14.20 -11.90
CA PHE A 80 2.88 15.66 -12.11
C PHE A 80 3.12 16.03 -13.57
N LEU A 81 4.09 15.42 -14.25
CA LEU A 81 4.34 15.66 -15.66
C LEU A 81 3.10 15.37 -16.52
N LEU A 82 2.44 14.23 -16.31
CA LEU A 82 1.23 13.85 -17.05
C LEU A 82 0.04 14.78 -16.76
N ALA A 83 -0.12 15.24 -15.51
CA ALA A 83 -1.17 16.17 -15.13
C ALA A 83 -0.96 17.57 -15.74
N LEU A 84 0.29 18.05 -15.74
CA LEU A 84 0.65 19.38 -16.22
C LEU A 84 0.73 19.45 -17.76
N TRP A 85 1.12 18.36 -18.43
CA TRP A 85 1.16 18.30 -19.88
C TRP A 85 -0.24 18.58 -20.47
N PRO A 86 -0.42 19.65 -21.29
CA PRO A 86 -1.74 20.04 -21.79
C PRO A 86 -2.53 18.93 -22.52
N SER A 87 -1.90 18.19 -23.44
CA SER A 87 -2.57 17.14 -24.20
C SER A 87 -2.83 15.88 -23.37
N ALA A 88 -1.84 15.41 -22.60
CA ALA A 88 -2.03 14.25 -21.73
C ALA A 88 -3.05 14.54 -20.62
N GLY A 89 -2.90 15.66 -19.91
CA GLY A 89 -3.76 16.04 -18.80
C GLY A 89 -5.24 16.25 -19.18
N ARG A 90 -5.54 16.62 -20.44
CA ARG A 90 -6.93 16.75 -20.94
C ARG A 90 -7.52 15.42 -21.44
N MET A 91 -6.71 14.39 -21.61
CA MET A 91 -7.16 13.09 -22.07
C MET A 91 -8.06 12.44 -21.03
N ARG A 92 -9.17 11.84 -21.47
CA ARG A 92 -10.09 11.10 -20.59
C ARG A 92 -9.72 9.63 -20.49
N LEU A 93 -9.91 9.07 -19.30
CA LEU A 93 -9.89 7.64 -19.01
C LEU A 93 -11.16 6.97 -19.55
N GLY A 94 -11.25 6.92 -20.88
CA GLY A 94 -12.46 6.51 -21.60
C GLY A 94 -12.52 7.19 -22.97
N LEU A 95 -13.63 6.98 -23.67
CA LEU A 95 -13.93 7.69 -24.92
C LEU A 95 -14.11 9.19 -24.67
N GLU A 96 -14.03 10.01 -25.72
CA GLU A 96 -14.16 11.47 -25.59
C GLU A 96 -15.53 11.92 -25.06
N THR A 97 -16.56 11.11 -25.33
CA THR A 97 -17.92 11.32 -24.85
C THR A 97 -18.14 10.85 -23.41
N ASP A 98 -17.25 10.02 -22.86
CA ASP A 98 -17.43 9.48 -21.51
C ASP A 98 -17.36 10.59 -20.46
N ARG A 99 -18.20 10.47 -19.43
CA ARG A 99 -18.26 11.39 -18.29
C ARG A 99 -17.99 10.61 -16.99
N PRO A 100 -17.50 11.27 -15.93
CA PRO A 100 -17.29 10.62 -14.64
C PRO A 100 -18.56 9.92 -14.16
N GLU A 101 -18.44 8.63 -13.81
CA GLU A 101 -19.57 7.84 -13.28
C GLU A 101 -19.97 8.28 -11.86
N PHE A 102 -19.04 8.89 -11.13
CA PHE A 102 -19.22 9.36 -9.76
C PHE A 102 -18.92 10.86 -9.67
N SER A 103 -19.70 11.57 -8.85
CA SER A 103 -19.42 12.97 -8.51
C SER A 103 -18.05 13.11 -7.83
N ASN A 104 -17.46 14.31 -7.87
CA ASN A 104 -16.13 14.55 -7.30
C ASN A 104 -16.07 14.25 -5.80
N PHE A 105 -17.12 14.63 -5.07
CA PHE A 105 -17.23 14.30 -3.65
C PHE A 105 -17.31 12.79 -3.42
N SER A 106 -18.21 12.09 -4.13
CA SER A 106 -18.36 10.63 -3.98
C SER A 106 -17.07 9.89 -4.35
N TRP A 107 -16.38 10.34 -5.38
CA TRP A 107 -15.13 9.75 -5.85
C TRP A 107 -14.00 9.94 -4.82
N PHE A 108 -13.83 11.16 -4.32
CA PHE A 108 -12.87 11.46 -3.25
C PHE A 108 -13.16 10.65 -1.98
N SER A 109 -14.42 10.57 -1.56
CA SER A 109 -14.82 9.77 -0.39
C SER A 109 -14.53 8.28 -0.59
N MET A 110 -14.70 7.73 -1.80
CA MET A 110 -14.36 6.33 -2.08
C MET A 110 -12.85 6.07 -2.02
N MET A 111 -12.03 7.00 -2.51
CA MET A 111 -10.56 6.90 -2.37
C MET A 111 -10.13 6.94 -0.91
N PHE A 112 -10.69 7.87 -0.13
CA PHE A 112 -10.39 8.00 1.28
C PHE A 112 -10.84 6.76 2.06
N GLY A 113 -12.05 6.25 1.81
CA GLY A 113 -12.58 5.04 2.42
C GLY A 113 -11.78 3.78 2.07
N ALA A 114 -11.22 3.69 0.86
CA ALA A 114 -10.32 2.60 0.47
C ALA A 114 -8.89 2.76 1.01
N GLY A 115 -8.46 4.01 1.27
CA GLY A 115 -7.12 4.33 1.80
C GLY A 115 -6.98 4.18 3.31
N ILE A 116 -8.08 4.26 4.08
CA ILE A 116 -8.06 3.98 5.52
C ILE A 116 -7.97 2.45 5.72
N GLY A 117 -6.75 1.98 5.94
CA GLY A 117 -6.46 0.59 6.28
C GLY A 117 -5.91 0.44 7.69
N ILE A 118 -5.81 -0.81 8.14
CA ILE A 118 -5.19 -1.19 9.40
C ILE A 118 -3.79 -0.57 9.55
N GLY A 119 -2.99 -0.57 8.48
CA GLY A 119 -1.66 0.03 8.48
C GLY A 119 -1.66 1.48 8.95
N MET A 120 -2.63 2.29 8.51
CA MET A 120 -2.74 3.68 8.95
C MET A 120 -3.04 3.76 10.46
N LEU A 121 -3.92 2.92 10.98
CA LEU A 121 -4.24 2.93 12.42
C LEU A 121 -3.08 2.47 13.30
N THR A 122 -2.25 1.55 12.82
CA THR A 122 -1.07 1.06 13.54
C THR A 122 0.05 2.11 13.50
N PHE A 123 0.40 2.61 12.31
CA PHE A 123 1.56 3.48 12.13
C PHE A 123 1.28 4.96 12.38
N ALA A 124 0.02 5.43 12.36
CA ALA A 124 -0.31 6.83 12.67
C ALA A 124 0.13 7.25 14.09
N THR A 125 0.28 6.30 15.01
CA THR A 125 0.83 6.55 16.36
C THR A 125 2.26 6.04 16.49
N ALA A 126 2.53 4.82 16.03
CA ALA A 126 3.84 4.18 16.23
C ALA A 126 4.97 4.90 15.49
N GLU A 127 4.76 5.32 14.24
CA GLU A 127 5.82 5.88 13.41
C GLU A 127 6.23 7.30 13.85
N PRO A 128 5.32 8.26 14.08
CA PRO A 128 5.72 9.56 14.62
C PRO A 128 6.43 9.44 15.97
N MET A 129 6.00 8.50 16.82
CA MET A 129 6.66 8.27 18.11
C MET A 129 8.06 7.70 17.96
N TYR A 130 8.25 6.75 17.04
CA TYR A 130 9.58 6.25 16.72
C TYR A 130 10.46 7.37 16.17
N HIS A 131 9.97 8.15 15.19
CA HIS A 131 10.73 9.24 14.60
C HIS A 131 11.00 10.39 15.55
N TRP A 132 10.16 10.56 16.57
CA TRP A 132 10.43 11.49 17.66
C TRP A 132 11.63 11.05 18.50
N ALA A 133 11.86 9.76 18.68
CA ALA A 133 13.04 9.23 19.35
C ALA A 133 14.27 9.18 18.42
N SER A 134 14.10 8.68 17.19
CA SER A 134 15.18 8.53 16.21
C SER A 134 14.71 8.73 14.77
N ASN A 135 15.32 9.70 14.08
CA ASN A 135 15.14 9.97 12.66
C ASN A 135 16.46 10.49 12.06
N PRO A 136 16.55 10.69 10.74
CA PRO A 136 17.78 11.17 10.10
C PRO A 136 18.35 12.46 10.70
N SER A 137 17.52 13.39 11.14
CA SER A 137 17.98 14.62 11.79
C SER A 137 18.66 14.35 13.13
N THR A 138 18.16 13.39 13.92
CA THR A 138 18.79 13.01 15.19
C THR A 138 20.07 12.21 14.95
N ILE A 139 20.08 11.32 13.96
CA ILE A 139 21.27 10.53 13.59
C ILE A 139 22.38 11.45 13.08
N MET A 140 22.04 12.50 12.33
CA MET A 140 22.99 13.53 11.87
C MET A 140 23.36 14.55 12.96
N GLY A 141 22.87 14.43 14.20
CA GLY A 141 23.15 15.37 15.29
C GLY A 141 22.52 16.75 15.13
N GLN A 142 21.54 16.91 14.25
CA GLN A 142 20.84 18.18 13.97
C GLN A 142 19.75 18.48 15.02
N THR A 143 19.17 17.43 15.60
CA THR A 143 18.15 17.51 16.66
C THR A 143 18.43 16.48 17.74
N GLU A 144 17.91 16.72 18.95
CA GLU A 144 18.00 15.77 20.05
C GLU A 144 16.74 14.89 20.10
N GLY A 145 16.92 13.56 20.08
CA GLY A 145 15.82 12.59 20.15
C GLY A 145 14.99 12.72 21.42
N SER A 146 13.70 12.43 21.33
CA SER A 146 12.75 12.49 22.44
C SER A 146 12.62 13.88 23.10
N THR A 147 12.88 14.95 22.35
CA THR A 147 12.73 16.34 22.81
C THR A 147 11.70 17.11 21.99
N ALA A 148 11.24 18.26 22.52
CA ALA A 148 10.34 19.16 21.80
C ALA A 148 10.94 19.69 20.48
N GLY A 149 12.27 19.81 20.40
CA GLY A 149 12.97 20.27 19.20
C GLY A 149 12.87 19.31 18.00
N ASN A 150 12.58 18.03 18.25
CA ASN A 150 12.56 16.99 17.20
C ASN A 150 11.16 16.70 16.64
N VAL A 151 10.10 17.31 17.18
CA VAL A 151 8.71 17.03 16.77
C VAL A 151 8.49 17.27 15.27
N ARG A 152 8.99 18.40 14.75
CA ARG A 152 8.83 18.75 13.32
C ARG A 152 9.57 17.77 12.41
N SER A 153 10.83 17.47 12.73
CA SER A 153 11.65 16.49 12.00
C SER A 153 11.03 15.09 12.00
N ALA A 154 10.35 14.70 13.08
CA ALA A 154 9.66 13.43 13.15
C ALA A 154 8.48 13.35 12.17
N TYR A 155 7.61 14.37 12.15
CA TYR A 155 6.43 14.40 11.27
C TYR A 155 6.77 14.48 9.78
N VAL A 156 7.90 15.08 9.41
CA VAL A 156 8.37 15.13 8.01
C VAL A 156 8.48 13.72 7.41
N TRP A 157 8.99 12.75 8.16
CA TRP A 157 9.15 11.38 7.68
C TRP A 157 7.84 10.62 7.63
N SER A 158 6.98 10.76 8.64
CA SER A 158 5.63 10.18 8.60
C SER A 158 4.82 10.69 7.40
N PHE A 159 4.91 11.98 7.10
CA PHE A 159 4.24 12.54 5.92
C PHE A 159 4.94 12.16 4.62
N THR A 160 6.26 11.92 4.64
CA THR A 160 6.98 11.40 3.47
C THR A 160 6.50 9.99 3.11
N HIS A 161 6.39 9.09 4.09
CA HIS A 161 6.02 7.70 3.86
C HIS A 161 4.55 7.50 3.48
N TRP A 162 3.64 8.32 4.01
CA TRP A 162 2.20 8.23 3.76
C TRP A 162 1.66 9.27 2.76
N GLY A 163 2.52 10.16 2.27
CA GLY A 163 2.18 11.26 1.39
C GLY A 163 2.24 10.91 -0.10
N LEU A 164 2.69 11.88 -0.91
CA LEU A 164 2.58 11.85 -2.37
C LEU A 164 3.20 10.60 -3.02
N ALA A 165 4.32 10.11 -2.51
CA ALA A 165 5.02 8.98 -3.12
C ALA A 165 4.18 7.69 -3.05
N ALA A 166 3.58 7.39 -1.89
CA ALA A 166 2.67 6.26 -1.73
C ALA A 166 1.49 6.34 -2.70
N TRP A 167 0.85 7.51 -2.79
CA TRP A 167 -0.29 7.71 -3.69
C TRP A 167 0.10 7.75 -5.17
N ALA A 168 1.30 8.23 -5.51
CA ALA A 168 1.78 8.28 -6.88
C ALA A 168 2.02 6.88 -7.47
N SER A 169 2.51 5.93 -6.66
CA SER A 169 2.66 4.54 -7.11
C SER A 169 1.30 3.92 -7.45
N TYR A 170 0.27 4.15 -6.63
CA TYR A 170 -1.09 3.72 -6.90
C TYR A 170 -1.70 4.42 -8.11
N ALA A 171 -1.47 5.73 -8.22
CA ALA A 171 -1.99 6.55 -9.30
C ALA A 171 -1.45 6.08 -10.65
N ILE A 172 -0.16 5.76 -10.78
CA ILE A 172 0.39 5.30 -12.07
C ILE A 172 -0.18 3.96 -12.48
N VAL A 173 -0.29 3.01 -11.55
CA VAL A 173 -0.87 1.70 -11.87
C VAL A 173 -2.34 1.85 -12.27
N GLY A 174 -3.12 2.64 -11.51
CA GLY A 174 -4.53 2.89 -11.82
C GLY A 174 -4.73 3.67 -13.11
N LEU A 175 -3.87 4.64 -13.41
CA LEU A 175 -3.88 5.41 -14.65
C LEU A 175 -3.58 4.51 -15.85
N ALA A 176 -2.56 3.66 -15.76
CA ALA A 176 -2.23 2.71 -16.81
C ALA A 176 -3.40 1.78 -17.08
N LEU A 177 -3.94 1.13 -16.04
CA LEU A 177 -5.09 0.24 -16.17
C LEU A 177 -6.32 0.94 -16.74
N GLY A 178 -6.67 2.11 -16.21
CA GLY A 178 -7.81 2.89 -16.68
C GLY A 178 -7.66 3.32 -18.14
N PHE A 179 -6.46 3.73 -18.54
CA PHE A 179 -6.18 4.08 -19.94
C PHE A 179 -6.32 2.88 -20.87
N PHE A 180 -5.61 1.77 -20.59
CA PHE A 180 -5.64 0.61 -21.48
C PHE A 180 -7.02 -0.07 -21.52
N SER A 181 -7.75 -0.07 -20.41
CA SER A 181 -9.08 -0.67 -20.39
C SER A 181 -10.16 0.20 -20.98
N TYR A 182 -10.25 1.47 -20.59
CA TYR A 182 -11.37 2.33 -21.00
C TYR A 182 -11.11 3.06 -22.31
N ARG A 183 -9.86 3.43 -22.60
CA ARG A 183 -9.50 4.10 -23.87
C ARG A 183 -9.20 3.09 -24.99
N ARG A 184 -8.59 1.94 -24.67
CA ARG A 184 -8.21 0.92 -25.68
C ARG A 184 -9.09 -0.33 -25.69
N GLY A 185 -10.11 -0.41 -24.82
CA GLY A 185 -11.05 -1.52 -24.80
C GLY A 185 -10.47 -2.85 -24.30
N LEU A 186 -9.29 -2.81 -23.66
CA LEU A 186 -8.63 -4.02 -23.18
C LEU A 186 -9.23 -4.52 -21.85
N PRO A 187 -9.10 -5.82 -21.51
CA PRO A 187 -9.54 -6.33 -20.22
C PRO A 187 -8.89 -5.58 -19.05
N LEU A 188 -9.61 -5.35 -17.96
CA LEU A 188 -9.08 -4.70 -16.75
C LEU A 188 -8.24 -5.68 -15.92
N THR A 189 -7.04 -5.97 -16.41
CA THR A 189 -6.04 -6.87 -15.81
C THR A 189 -4.65 -6.24 -15.88
N ILE A 190 -3.75 -6.63 -14.97
CA ILE A 190 -2.41 -6.03 -14.87
C ILE A 190 -1.62 -6.17 -16.17
N ARG A 191 -1.70 -7.33 -16.83
CA ARG A 191 -1.06 -7.53 -18.13
C ARG A 191 -1.47 -6.50 -19.20
N SER A 192 -2.70 -5.98 -19.17
CA SER A 192 -3.18 -5.03 -20.18
C SER A 192 -2.37 -3.73 -20.20
N ALA A 193 -1.88 -3.32 -19.02
CA ALA A 193 -1.02 -2.15 -18.89
C ALA A 193 0.33 -2.28 -19.61
N LEU A 194 0.79 -3.52 -19.83
CA LEU A 194 2.09 -3.81 -20.45
C LEU A 194 1.98 -4.09 -21.97
N THR A 195 0.79 -3.96 -22.55
CA THR A 195 0.57 -4.16 -23.99
C THR A 195 1.42 -3.30 -24.92
N PRO A 196 1.81 -2.05 -24.58
CA PRO A 196 2.74 -1.29 -25.42
C PRO A 196 4.12 -1.93 -25.56
N ILE A 197 4.55 -2.71 -24.56
CA ILE A 197 5.89 -3.29 -24.49
C ILE A 197 5.91 -4.69 -25.11
N PHE A 198 4.99 -5.55 -24.67
CA PHE A 198 4.99 -6.97 -25.04
C PHE A 198 3.99 -7.35 -26.13
N GLY A 199 3.06 -6.44 -26.45
CA GLY A 199 2.04 -6.63 -27.47
C GLY A 199 1.18 -7.88 -27.26
N ALA A 200 0.87 -8.58 -28.36
CA ALA A 200 0.01 -9.77 -28.36
C ALA A 200 0.56 -10.95 -27.54
N LYS A 201 1.86 -10.95 -27.18
CA LYS A 201 2.45 -12.02 -26.35
C LYS A 201 1.80 -12.12 -24.96
N LEU A 202 1.11 -11.08 -24.51
CA LEU A 202 0.39 -11.05 -23.23
C LEU A 202 -0.89 -11.90 -23.23
N SER A 203 -1.35 -12.37 -24.38
CA SER A 203 -2.41 -13.38 -24.45
C SER A 203 -1.97 -14.76 -23.96
N GLY A 204 -0.66 -15.00 -23.89
CA GLY A 204 -0.07 -16.30 -23.55
C GLY A 204 0.75 -16.28 -22.25
N PRO A 205 1.81 -17.11 -22.17
CA PRO A 205 2.59 -17.34 -20.95
C PRO A 205 3.15 -16.08 -20.30
N ILE A 206 3.63 -15.10 -21.08
CA ILE A 206 4.15 -13.84 -20.54
C ILE A 206 3.08 -13.09 -19.74
N GLY A 207 1.86 -13.01 -20.27
CA GLY A 207 0.74 -12.40 -19.55
C GLY A 207 0.32 -13.21 -18.33
N HIS A 208 0.42 -14.54 -18.39
CA HIS A 208 0.15 -15.40 -17.23
C HIS A 208 1.14 -15.11 -16.10
N THR A 209 2.44 -15.00 -16.39
CA THR A 209 3.47 -14.66 -15.40
C THR A 209 3.18 -13.31 -14.75
N VAL A 210 2.86 -12.28 -15.54
CA VAL A 210 2.53 -10.94 -15.01
C VAL A 210 1.35 -10.99 -14.04
N ASP A 211 0.26 -11.65 -14.42
CA ASP A 211 -0.92 -11.73 -13.56
C ASP A 211 -0.67 -12.63 -12.34
N VAL A 212 0.12 -13.70 -12.44
CA VAL A 212 0.50 -14.53 -11.30
C VAL A 212 1.32 -13.73 -10.29
N VAL A 213 2.33 -12.98 -10.75
CA VAL A 213 3.12 -12.10 -9.88
C VAL A 213 2.24 -11.07 -9.20
N ALA A 214 1.31 -10.45 -9.93
CA ALA A 214 0.36 -9.48 -9.35
C ALA A 214 -0.55 -10.10 -8.28
N VAL A 215 -1.06 -11.32 -8.51
CA VAL A 215 -1.88 -12.04 -7.52
C VAL A 215 -1.06 -12.39 -6.28
N VAL A 216 0.16 -12.93 -6.44
CA VAL A 216 1.05 -13.27 -5.32
C VAL A 216 1.39 -12.02 -4.52
N ALA A 217 1.81 -10.94 -5.19
CA ALA A 217 2.14 -9.66 -4.54
C ALA A 217 0.94 -9.10 -3.76
N THR A 218 -0.26 -9.15 -4.34
CA THR A 218 -1.49 -8.69 -3.68
C THR A 218 -1.81 -9.52 -2.45
N VAL A 219 -1.75 -10.86 -2.54
CA VAL A 219 -2.06 -11.74 -1.40
C VAL A 219 -1.07 -11.53 -0.26
N LEU A 220 0.23 -11.45 -0.57
CA LEU A 220 1.27 -11.22 0.44
C LEU A 220 1.18 -9.82 1.06
N GLY A 221 0.90 -8.79 0.25
CA GLY A 221 0.67 -7.45 0.75
C GLY A 221 -0.53 -7.39 1.70
N VAL A 222 -1.64 -8.06 1.35
CA VAL A 222 -2.85 -8.10 2.20
C VAL A 222 -2.55 -8.86 3.49
N ALA A 223 -1.79 -9.96 3.42
CA ALA A 223 -1.37 -10.73 4.59
C ALA A 223 -0.57 -9.88 5.58
N GLN A 224 0.34 -9.02 5.11
CA GLN A 224 1.07 -8.08 5.98
C GLN A 224 0.12 -7.16 6.76
N THR A 225 -0.85 -6.55 6.07
CA THR A 225 -1.82 -5.65 6.72
C THR A 225 -2.72 -6.37 7.71
N LEU A 226 -3.08 -7.62 7.42
CA LEU A 226 -3.84 -8.46 8.33
C LEU A 226 -3.02 -8.81 9.58
N GLY A 227 -1.72 -9.08 9.43
CA GLY A 227 -0.80 -9.32 10.55
C GLY A 227 -0.79 -8.17 11.56
N PHE A 228 -0.64 -6.92 11.08
CA PHE A 228 -0.74 -5.74 11.95
C PHE A 228 -2.09 -5.66 12.68
N GLY A 229 -3.17 -6.02 11.98
CA GLY A 229 -4.52 -5.98 12.56
C GLY A 229 -4.73 -7.01 13.65
N VAL A 230 -4.15 -8.20 13.47
CA VAL A 230 -4.15 -9.26 14.48
C VAL A 230 -3.37 -8.82 15.71
N GLU A 231 -2.13 -8.33 15.54
CA GLU A 231 -1.30 -7.84 16.64
C GLU A 231 -1.97 -6.69 17.41
N GLN A 232 -2.57 -5.73 16.69
CA GLN A 232 -3.27 -4.60 17.29
C GLN A 232 -4.55 -5.04 18.00
N PHE A 233 -5.27 -6.03 17.47
CA PHE A 233 -6.46 -6.60 18.11
C PHE A 233 -6.10 -7.32 19.42
N VAL A 234 -5.06 -8.16 19.40
CA VAL A 234 -4.56 -8.85 20.60
C VAL A 234 -4.11 -7.83 21.66
N SER A 235 -3.29 -6.86 21.27
CA SER A 235 -2.81 -5.80 22.17
C SER A 235 -3.96 -4.98 22.76
N GLY A 236 -5.00 -4.70 21.95
CA GLY A 236 -6.21 -4.01 22.40
C GLY A 236 -6.99 -4.82 23.43
N LEU A 237 -7.16 -6.12 23.22
CA LEU A 237 -7.84 -7.02 24.17
C LEU A 237 -7.10 -7.11 25.51
N VAL A 238 -5.77 -7.22 25.47
CA VAL A 238 -4.94 -7.18 26.68
C VAL A 238 -5.14 -5.87 27.42
N ARG A 239 -5.10 -4.75 26.69
CA ARG A 239 -5.23 -3.40 27.27
C ARG A 239 -6.56 -3.18 28.01
N ILE A 240 -7.64 -3.82 27.57
CA ILE A 240 -8.97 -3.74 28.21
C ILE A 240 -9.24 -4.89 29.20
N GLY A 241 -8.25 -5.76 29.48
CA GLY A 241 -8.29 -6.73 30.57
C GLY A 241 -8.77 -8.14 30.21
N PHE A 242 -8.72 -8.56 28.94
CA PHE A 242 -9.10 -9.95 28.55
C PHE A 242 -8.09 -11.03 28.99
N GLY A 243 -6.95 -10.63 29.55
CA GLY A 243 -6.01 -11.49 30.25
C GLY A 243 -4.64 -11.61 29.58
N ASP A 244 -3.63 -11.81 30.42
CA ASP A 244 -2.21 -11.83 30.03
C ASP A 244 -1.82 -13.03 29.16
N TRP A 245 -2.67 -14.08 29.11
CA TRP A 245 -2.48 -15.26 28.25
C TRP A 245 -2.46 -14.94 26.74
N LEU A 246 -2.96 -13.76 26.38
CA LEU A 246 -2.95 -13.22 25.01
C LEU A 246 -1.56 -12.75 24.57
N GLN A 247 -0.62 -12.55 25.51
CA GLN A 247 0.74 -12.12 25.23
C GLN A 247 1.76 -13.09 25.84
N VAL A 248 2.99 -13.00 25.36
CA VAL A 248 4.15 -13.67 25.94
C VAL A 248 5.22 -12.62 26.15
N THR A 249 5.86 -12.67 27.31
CA THR A 249 7.05 -11.87 27.61
C THR A 249 8.26 -12.78 27.41
N ALA A 250 9.13 -12.41 26.48
CA ALA A 250 10.40 -13.09 26.27
C ALA A 250 11.37 -12.80 27.43
N ALA A 251 12.46 -13.58 27.50
CA ALA A 251 13.45 -13.47 28.58
C ALA A 251 14.17 -12.10 28.62
N ASP A 252 14.21 -11.39 27.49
CA ASP A 252 14.77 -10.03 27.36
C ASP A 252 13.77 -8.92 27.76
N GLY A 253 12.57 -9.28 28.20
CA GLY A 253 11.50 -8.36 28.58
C GLY A 253 10.66 -7.85 27.41
N SER A 254 10.94 -8.27 26.17
CA SER A 254 10.09 -7.93 25.02
C SER A 254 8.74 -8.64 25.13
N VAL A 255 7.67 -7.94 24.75
CA VAL A 255 6.29 -8.45 24.82
C VAL A 255 5.76 -8.61 23.39
N SER A 256 5.28 -9.81 23.07
CA SER A 256 4.66 -10.12 21.77
C SER A 256 3.33 -10.84 21.97
N SER A 257 2.49 -10.87 20.94
CA SER A 257 1.26 -11.67 20.98
C SER A 257 1.58 -13.16 21.12
N SER A 258 0.83 -13.87 21.96
CA SER A 258 0.94 -15.32 22.09
C SER A 258 0.33 -16.03 20.88
N THR A 259 0.79 -17.24 20.56
CA THR A 259 0.18 -18.05 19.49
C THR A 259 -1.32 -18.22 19.70
N THR A 260 -1.75 -18.43 20.95
CA THR A 260 -3.17 -18.54 21.29
C THR A 260 -3.91 -17.22 21.04
N GLY A 261 -3.32 -16.07 21.40
CA GLY A 261 -3.88 -14.76 21.14
C GLY A 261 -4.06 -14.49 19.64
N ILE A 262 -3.04 -14.80 18.84
CA ILE A 262 -3.07 -14.71 17.37
C ILE A 262 -4.19 -15.59 16.79
N VAL A 263 -4.30 -16.84 17.23
CA VAL A 263 -5.35 -17.77 16.76
C VAL A 263 -6.74 -17.25 17.12
N VAL A 264 -6.95 -16.77 18.35
CA VAL A 264 -8.24 -16.22 18.80
C VAL A 264 -8.61 -14.98 17.98
N ALA A 265 -7.67 -14.06 17.79
CA ALA A 265 -7.85 -12.88 16.96
C ALA A 265 -8.21 -13.26 15.51
N LEU A 266 -7.51 -14.22 14.92
CA LEU A 266 -7.80 -14.71 13.56
C LEU A 266 -9.18 -15.36 13.48
N VAL A 267 -9.58 -16.19 14.44
CA VAL A 267 -10.92 -16.80 14.45
C VAL A 267 -12.01 -15.73 14.50
N VAL A 268 -11.84 -14.69 15.32
CA VAL A 268 -12.80 -13.59 15.44
C VAL A 268 -12.86 -12.77 14.14
N ILE A 269 -11.70 -12.30 13.65
CA ILE A 269 -11.60 -11.42 12.48
C ILE A 269 -12.04 -12.17 11.21
N MET A 270 -11.50 -13.37 10.98
CA MET A 270 -11.83 -14.18 9.80
C MET A 270 -13.26 -14.73 9.88
N GLY A 271 -13.75 -15.07 11.07
CA GLY A 271 -15.14 -15.45 11.29
C GLY A 271 -16.10 -14.33 10.88
N ALA A 272 -15.87 -13.11 11.39
CA ALA A 272 -16.67 -11.94 11.03
C ALA A 272 -16.57 -11.60 9.53
N SER A 273 -15.38 -11.67 8.95
CA SER A 273 -15.16 -11.46 7.51
C SER A 273 -15.89 -12.50 6.65
N THR A 274 -15.83 -13.77 7.05
CA THR A 274 -16.51 -14.87 6.33
C THR A 274 -18.03 -14.73 6.42
N LEU A 275 -18.58 -14.43 7.60
CA LEU A 275 -20.01 -14.15 7.78
C LEU A 275 -20.47 -12.97 6.93
N SER A 276 -19.66 -11.91 6.85
CA SER A 276 -19.94 -10.77 5.97
C SER A 276 -19.98 -11.17 4.49
N ALA A 277 -18.99 -11.95 4.02
CA ALA A 277 -18.97 -12.43 2.64
C ALA A 277 -20.18 -13.33 2.31
N LEU A 278 -20.56 -14.22 3.24
CA LEU A 278 -21.71 -15.13 3.11
C LEU A 278 -23.06 -14.41 3.15
N SER A 279 -23.17 -13.28 3.84
CA SER A 279 -24.40 -12.44 3.88
C SER A 279 -24.71 -11.72 2.55
N GLY A 280 -23.88 -11.95 1.53
CA GLY A 280 -23.92 -11.29 0.25
C GLY A 280 -22.87 -10.19 0.22
N VAL A 281 -21.78 -10.44 -0.52
CA VAL A 281 -20.60 -9.57 -0.67
C VAL A 281 -20.97 -8.08 -0.83
N GLY A 282 -22.02 -7.75 -1.59
CA GLY A 282 -22.47 -6.37 -1.76
C GLY A 282 -23.10 -5.73 -0.51
N LYS A 283 -23.90 -6.47 0.27
CA LYS A 283 -24.56 -5.94 1.48
C LYS A 283 -23.60 -5.93 2.67
N GLY A 284 -22.85 -7.01 2.88
CA GLY A 284 -21.89 -7.16 3.98
C GLY A 284 -20.77 -6.12 3.91
N ILE A 285 -20.13 -5.97 2.73
CA ILE A 285 -19.07 -4.96 2.55
C ILE A 285 -19.62 -3.55 2.77
N LYS A 286 -20.83 -3.24 2.28
CA LYS A 286 -21.43 -1.92 2.48
C LYS A 286 -21.63 -1.60 3.96
N TRP A 287 -22.15 -2.56 4.74
CA TRP A 287 -22.39 -2.35 6.18
C TRP A 287 -21.09 -2.19 6.95
N LEU A 288 -20.11 -3.07 6.72
CA LEU A 288 -18.78 -2.98 7.34
C LEU A 288 -18.07 -1.68 6.97
N SER A 289 -18.15 -1.26 5.70
CA SER A 289 -17.56 0.00 5.25
C SER A 289 -18.19 1.21 5.94
N ASN A 290 -19.51 1.23 6.14
CA ASN A 290 -20.20 2.31 6.84
C ASN A 290 -19.81 2.36 8.33
N ILE A 291 -19.70 1.21 8.99
CA ILE A 291 -19.24 1.12 10.38
C ILE A 291 -17.80 1.58 10.51
N ASN A 292 -16.91 1.09 9.64
CA ASN A 292 -15.52 1.50 9.64
C ASN A 292 -15.39 3.03 9.52
N MET A 293 -16.14 3.62 8.59
CA MET A 293 -16.15 5.06 8.37
C MET A 293 -16.70 5.80 9.59
N GLY A 294 -17.80 5.33 10.19
CA GLY A 294 -18.37 5.89 11.42
C GLY A 294 -17.42 5.83 12.62
N LEU A 295 -16.77 4.68 12.84
CA LEU A 295 -15.77 4.50 13.90
C LEU A 295 -14.53 5.37 13.66
N SER A 296 -14.08 5.50 12.42
CA SER A 296 -12.95 6.37 12.07
C SER A 296 -13.24 7.84 12.38
N PHE A 297 -14.43 8.34 12.01
CA PHE A 297 -14.86 9.68 12.38
C PHE A 297 -15.01 9.85 13.88
N PHE A 298 -15.56 8.85 14.58
CA PHE A 298 -15.68 8.87 16.03
C PHE A 298 -14.31 8.98 16.71
N ILE A 299 -13.33 8.15 16.32
CA ILE A 299 -11.97 8.19 16.89
C ILE A 299 -11.30 9.55 16.63
N LEU A 300 -11.41 10.07 15.40
CA LEU A 300 -10.86 11.40 15.07
C LEU A 300 -11.50 12.49 15.92
N ALA A 301 -12.83 12.51 16.02
CA ALA A 301 -13.56 13.47 16.85
C ALA A 301 -13.21 13.33 18.34
N PHE A 302 -13.03 12.10 18.82
CA PHE A 302 -12.60 11.81 20.18
C PHE A 302 -11.22 12.40 20.46
N PHE A 303 -10.22 12.16 19.60
CA PHE A 303 -8.89 12.75 19.77
C PHE A 303 -8.89 14.28 19.64
N LEU A 304 -9.74 14.86 18.79
CA LEU A 304 -9.89 16.30 18.70
C LEU A 304 -10.53 16.92 19.95
N ALA A 305 -11.47 16.23 20.60
CA ALA A 305 -12.15 16.75 21.79
C ALA A 305 -11.39 16.49 23.10
N PHE A 306 -10.75 15.32 23.22
CA PHE A 306 -10.12 14.86 24.46
C PHE A 306 -8.59 14.79 24.40
N GLY A 307 -7.99 14.96 23.22
CA GLY A 307 -6.54 15.06 23.04
C GLY A 307 -6.03 16.50 23.07
N SER A 308 -4.77 16.69 22.67
CA SER A 308 -4.18 18.03 22.55
C SER A 308 -4.56 18.67 21.21
N THR A 309 -5.77 19.23 21.11
CA THR A 309 -6.36 19.73 19.85
C THR A 309 -5.46 20.74 19.15
N PHE A 310 -5.00 21.76 19.86
CA PHE A 310 -4.19 22.83 19.28
C PHE A 310 -2.83 22.32 18.81
N PHE A 311 -2.19 21.45 19.59
CA PHE A 311 -0.96 20.79 19.17
C PHE A 311 -1.19 19.92 17.92
N GLY A 312 -2.24 19.10 17.90
CA GLY A 312 -2.54 18.22 16.77
C GLY A 312 -2.82 18.99 15.48
N LEU A 313 -3.61 20.07 15.56
CA LEU A 313 -3.86 20.95 14.43
C LEU A 313 -2.58 21.66 13.96
N GLN A 314 -1.78 22.18 14.90
CA GLN A 314 -0.50 22.81 14.56
C GLN A 314 0.47 21.82 13.92
N ALA A 315 0.63 20.62 14.49
CA ALA A 315 1.47 19.55 13.94
C ALA A 315 1.01 19.15 12.54
N LEU A 316 -0.30 19.09 12.29
CA LEU A 316 -0.85 18.83 10.96
C LEU A 316 -0.46 19.91 9.96
N PHE A 317 -0.77 21.18 10.22
CA PHE A 317 -0.54 22.25 9.25
C PHE A 317 0.95 22.56 9.05
N VAL A 318 1.72 22.66 10.15
CA VAL A 318 3.17 22.89 10.08
C VAL A 318 3.87 21.69 9.46
N GLY A 319 3.49 20.47 9.84
CA GLY A 319 4.08 19.27 9.27
C GLY A 319 3.80 19.16 7.77
N ILE A 320 2.60 19.52 7.29
CA ILE A 320 2.29 19.52 5.85
C ILE A 320 3.21 20.50 5.14
N TRP A 321 3.40 21.69 5.69
CA TRP A 321 4.32 22.68 5.11
C TRP A 321 5.76 22.15 5.05
N ASP A 322 6.26 21.62 6.17
CA ASP A 322 7.62 21.09 6.28
C ASP A 322 7.85 19.91 5.33
N TYR A 323 6.86 19.02 5.22
CA TYR A 323 6.87 17.93 4.25
C TYR A 323 6.91 18.46 2.81
N LEU A 324 6.04 19.39 2.44
CA LEU A 324 6.01 19.95 1.09
C LEU A 324 7.34 20.62 0.72
N ALA A 325 7.95 21.32 1.67
CA ALA A 325 9.27 21.92 1.51
C ALA A 325 10.40 20.88 1.40
N SER A 326 10.28 19.73 2.08
CA SER A 326 11.31 18.69 2.08
C SER A 326 11.26 17.73 0.89
N ILE A 327 10.14 17.65 0.15
CA ILE A 327 9.95 16.72 -0.98
C ILE A 327 11.15 16.66 -1.94
N PRO A 328 11.66 17.79 -2.50
CA PRO A 328 12.71 17.71 -3.51
C PRO A 328 13.98 17.01 -3.03
N GLY A 329 14.30 17.13 -1.74
CA GLY A 329 15.40 16.40 -1.11
C GLY A 329 14.99 14.97 -0.76
N ASN A 330 13.98 14.82 0.10
CA ASN A 330 13.63 13.54 0.72
C ASN A 330 13.31 12.44 -0.29
N ILE A 331 12.65 12.75 -1.42
CA ILE A 331 12.26 11.71 -2.38
C ILE A 331 13.45 11.17 -3.19
N LEU A 332 14.58 11.90 -3.23
CA LEU A 332 15.77 11.53 -3.99
C LEU A 332 16.94 11.07 -3.10
N THR A 333 16.85 11.29 -1.78
CA THR A 333 17.91 10.92 -0.84
C THR A 333 18.04 9.41 -0.73
N VAL A 334 19.24 8.90 -0.97
CA VAL A 334 19.64 7.52 -0.68
C VAL A 334 20.78 7.58 0.33
N TRP A 335 20.59 6.96 1.48
CA TRP A 335 21.64 6.71 2.45
C TRP A 335 22.20 5.31 2.23
N SER A 336 23.51 5.17 2.36
CA SER A 336 24.22 3.91 2.14
C SER A 336 25.26 3.75 3.24
N ALA A 337 25.44 2.50 3.67
CA ALA A 337 26.47 2.15 4.62
C ALA A 337 27.83 2.49 4.01
N ASP A 338 28.59 3.33 4.71
CA ASP A 338 29.91 3.80 4.31
C ASP A 338 30.99 3.41 5.33
N GLY A 339 30.62 2.64 6.36
CA GLY A 339 31.50 2.21 7.44
C GLY A 339 31.67 3.25 8.55
N THR A 340 30.98 4.39 8.47
CA THR A 340 30.88 5.34 9.57
C THR A 340 29.64 5.05 10.41
N GLU A 341 29.73 5.28 11.72
CA GLU A 341 28.59 5.07 12.64
C GLU A 341 27.33 5.84 12.18
N GLN A 342 27.52 7.07 11.71
CA GLN A 342 26.44 7.90 11.20
C GLN A 342 25.87 7.38 9.87
N GLY A 343 26.72 7.02 8.90
CA GLY A 343 26.28 6.54 7.58
C GLY A 343 25.56 5.20 7.67
N ASP A 344 26.09 4.28 8.47
CA ASP A 344 25.50 2.96 8.70
C ASP A 344 24.16 3.09 9.43
N ALA A 345 24.05 3.94 10.46
CA ALA A 345 22.79 4.20 11.16
C ALA A 345 21.72 4.83 10.25
N LEU A 346 22.11 5.73 9.34
CA LEU A 346 21.19 6.31 8.35
C LEU A 346 20.70 5.27 7.34
N ALA A 347 21.59 4.41 6.86
CA ALA A 347 21.25 3.34 5.92
C ALA A 347 20.30 2.31 6.57
N ASP A 348 20.57 1.91 7.81
CA ASP A 348 19.73 1.00 8.57
C ASP A 348 18.34 1.59 8.84
N TRP A 349 18.29 2.86 9.25
CA TRP A 349 17.03 3.59 9.41
C TRP A 349 16.25 3.64 8.09
N GLN A 350 16.93 3.94 6.96
CA GLN A 350 16.26 4.05 5.66
C GLN A 350 15.73 2.70 5.20
N GLY A 351 16.48 1.62 5.42
CA GLY A 351 16.06 0.24 5.13
C GLY A 351 14.80 -0.14 5.90
N GLY A 352 14.80 0.07 7.22
CA GLY A 352 13.71 -0.29 8.12
C GLY A 352 12.42 0.54 7.95
N TRP A 353 12.53 1.76 7.41
CA TRP A 353 11.40 2.67 7.23
C TRP A 353 11.10 2.94 5.76
N THR A 354 11.91 3.77 5.13
CA THR A 354 11.64 4.30 3.79
C THR A 354 11.58 3.19 2.74
N ILE A 355 12.58 2.31 2.70
CA ILE A 355 12.63 1.23 1.70
C ILE A 355 11.55 0.18 1.99
N PHE A 356 11.31 -0.15 3.26
CA PHE A 356 10.19 -0.99 3.66
C PHE A 356 8.84 -0.45 3.15
N TYR A 357 8.55 0.84 3.37
CA TYR A 357 7.31 1.46 2.88
C TYR A 357 7.23 1.48 1.36
N TRP A 358 8.31 1.78 0.65
CA TRP A 358 8.33 1.73 -0.82
C TRP A 358 8.05 0.33 -1.35
N ALA A 359 8.65 -0.71 -0.75
CA ALA A 359 8.35 -2.09 -1.09
C ALA A 359 6.88 -2.43 -0.83
N TRP A 360 6.34 -2.01 0.31
CA TRP A 360 4.94 -2.24 0.66
C TRP A 360 3.98 -1.57 -0.33
N TRP A 361 4.16 -0.28 -0.61
CA TRP A 361 3.30 0.46 -1.55
C TRP A 361 3.37 -0.10 -2.97
N ILE A 362 4.55 -0.48 -3.45
CA ILE A 362 4.69 -1.12 -4.77
C ILE A 362 3.97 -2.48 -4.81
N ALA A 363 4.08 -3.28 -3.75
CA ALA A 363 3.40 -4.57 -3.66
C ALA A 363 1.87 -4.42 -3.62
N PHE A 364 1.35 -3.34 -3.02
CA PHE A 364 -0.08 -3.04 -2.92
C PHE A 364 -0.66 -2.36 -4.18
N ALA A 365 0.19 -1.76 -5.01
CA ALA A 365 -0.23 -0.98 -6.17
C ALA A 365 -1.10 -1.73 -7.20
N PRO A 366 -0.92 -3.03 -7.49
CA PRO A 366 -1.84 -3.76 -8.36
C PRO A 366 -3.29 -3.77 -7.85
N PHE A 367 -3.48 -3.97 -6.55
CA PHE A 367 -4.80 -4.00 -5.92
C PHE A 367 -5.44 -2.62 -5.91
N VAL A 368 -4.72 -1.63 -5.38
CA VAL A 368 -5.22 -0.24 -5.27
C VAL A 368 -5.42 0.38 -6.65
N GLY A 369 -4.51 0.13 -7.59
CA GLY A 369 -4.58 0.61 -8.96
C GLY A 369 -5.82 0.11 -9.71
N VAL A 370 -6.17 -1.18 -9.58
CA VAL A 370 -7.43 -1.70 -10.16
C VAL A 370 -8.64 -0.99 -9.57
N PHE A 371 -8.66 -0.75 -8.26
CA PHE A 371 -9.74 0.00 -7.61
C PHE A 371 -9.82 1.44 -8.13
N LEU A 372 -8.70 2.16 -8.14
CA LEU A 372 -8.63 3.53 -8.64
C LEU A 372 -9.05 3.63 -10.10
N ALA A 373 -8.65 2.69 -10.95
CA ALA A 373 -9.11 2.63 -12.34
C ALA A 373 -10.64 2.53 -12.40
N ARG A 374 -11.24 1.57 -11.67
CA ARG A 374 -12.69 1.33 -11.68
C ARG A 374 -13.53 2.55 -11.34
N ILE A 375 -13.14 3.30 -10.32
CA ILE A 375 -13.91 4.46 -9.87
C ILE A 375 -13.64 5.73 -10.70
N SER A 376 -12.64 5.71 -11.59
CA SER A 376 -12.15 6.92 -12.29
C SER A 376 -12.47 6.98 -13.77
N LYS A 377 -13.31 6.07 -14.29
CA LYS A 377 -13.73 6.08 -15.68
C LYS A 377 -14.39 7.42 -16.04
N GLY A 378 -14.01 7.97 -17.19
CA GLY A 378 -14.50 9.25 -17.72
C GLY A 378 -13.84 10.51 -17.13
N ARG A 379 -13.01 10.39 -16.08
CA ARG A 379 -12.18 11.51 -15.59
C ARG A 379 -11.01 11.80 -16.51
N THR A 380 -10.56 13.05 -16.56
CA THR A 380 -9.31 13.41 -17.24
C THR A 380 -8.10 12.94 -16.44
N ILE A 381 -6.96 12.75 -17.11
CA ILE A 381 -5.69 12.42 -16.43
C ILE A 381 -5.36 13.46 -15.37
N ARG A 382 -5.59 14.75 -15.64
CA ARG A 382 -5.34 15.83 -14.68
C ARG A 382 -6.26 15.75 -13.47
N GLU A 383 -7.56 15.54 -13.67
CA GLU A 383 -8.52 15.36 -12.58
C GLU A 383 -8.16 14.15 -11.71
N TYR A 384 -7.82 13.03 -12.36
CA TYR A 384 -7.40 11.80 -11.71
C TYR A 384 -6.17 12.01 -10.81
N VAL A 385 -5.10 12.61 -11.35
CA VAL A 385 -3.85 12.81 -10.60
C VAL A 385 -4.01 13.86 -9.50
N LEU A 386 -4.73 14.96 -9.75
CA LEU A 386 -4.87 16.06 -8.79
C LEU A 386 -5.98 15.85 -7.77
N GLY A 387 -6.72 14.73 -7.84
CA GLY A 387 -7.79 14.46 -6.88
C GLY A 387 -9.03 15.33 -7.07
N ARG A 388 -9.38 15.74 -8.30
CA ARG A 388 -10.49 16.68 -8.58
C ARG A 388 -11.65 16.07 -9.34
#